data_AF-A0A847M7N6-F1
#
_entry.id   AF-A0A847M7N6-F1
#
_cell.length_a   1.000
_cell.length_b   1.000
_cell.length_c   1.000
_cell.angle_alpha   90.00
_cell.angle_beta   90.00
_cell.angle_gamma   90.00
#
_symmetry.space_group_name_H-M   'P 1'
#
loop_
_entity.id
_entity.type
_entity.pdbx_description
1 polymer ?
#
loop_
_entity_poly.entity_id
_entity_poly.type
_entity_poly.pdbx_seq_one_letter_code
_entity_poly.pdbx_strand_id
1 'polypeptide(L)'
;MDWLQRRVWELEKHLGMTIVLCPLHSPDPAFRGRISRRGNRVVLEYRDRLPGFFWHYDILRELFSHLEAGCMDLTLTDDIPEPAP
;
A
#
# COMPACT_ATOMS: atom_id res chain seq x y z
N MET A 1 8.52 19.40 1.24
CA MET A 1 8.28 18.02 1.71
C MET A 1 7.21 17.44 0.81
N ASP A 2 7.48 16.32 0.16
CA ASP A 2 6.50 15.66 -0.70
C ASP A 2 5.29 15.17 0.13
N TRP A 3 4.08 15.14 -0.43
CA TRP A 3 2.87 14.78 0.33
C TRP A 3 2.98 13.37 0.93
N LEU A 4 3.66 12.44 0.23
CA LEU A 4 3.85 11.07 0.68
C LEU A 4 4.73 11.02 1.94
N GLN A 5 5.82 11.76 1.94
CA GLN A 5 6.73 11.85 3.09
C GLN A 5 6.02 12.44 4.31
N ARG A 6 5.21 13.48 4.11
CA ARG A 6 4.39 14.05 5.19
C ARG A 6 3.42 13.02 5.73
N ARG A 7 2.74 12.28 4.84
CA ARG A 7 1.72 11.31 5.26
C ARG A 7 2.30 10.13 6.02
N VAL A 8 3.42 9.59 5.56
CA VAL A 8 4.19 8.56 6.26
C VAL A 8 4.54 9.03 7.67
N TRP A 9 5.13 10.23 7.79
CA TRP A 9 5.53 10.76 9.10
C TRP A 9 4.35 10.94 10.07
N GLU A 10 3.21 11.43 9.59
CA GLU A 10 2.00 11.57 10.41
C GLU A 10 1.51 10.20 10.93
N LEU A 11 1.49 9.18 10.06
CA LEU A 11 1.08 7.83 10.43
C LEU A 11 2.08 7.15 11.37
N GLU A 12 3.37 7.29 11.14
CA GLU A 12 4.39 6.74 12.04
C GLU A 12 4.26 7.30 13.45
N LYS A 13 3.98 8.61 13.56
CA LYS A 13 3.71 9.25 14.84
C LYS A 13 2.42 8.78 15.49
N HIS A 14 1.35 8.64 14.70
CA HIS A 14 0.06 8.20 15.21
C HIS A 14 0.10 6.74 15.70
N LEU A 15 0.77 5.86 14.96
CA LEU A 15 0.84 4.43 15.22
C LEU A 15 1.99 4.05 16.16
N GLY A 16 2.99 4.90 16.34
CA GLY A 16 4.22 4.60 17.09
C GLY A 16 5.10 3.53 16.41
N MET A 17 4.93 3.31 15.12
CA MET A 17 5.59 2.26 14.33
C MET A 17 6.28 2.88 13.11
N THR A 18 7.38 2.27 12.65
CA THR A 18 8.04 2.69 11.41
C THR A 18 7.32 2.13 10.19
N ILE A 19 7.05 2.95 9.18
CA ILE A 19 6.42 2.54 7.93
C ILE A 19 7.48 2.41 6.85
N VAL A 20 7.51 1.26 6.18
CA VAL A 20 8.43 0.97 5.08
C VAL A 20 7.62 0.84 3.81
N LEU A 21 7.84 1.75 2.86
CA LEU A 21 7.24 1.69 1.52
C LEU A 21 8.09 0.81 0.62
N CYS A 22 7.49 -0.23 0.04
CA CYS A 22 8.15 -1.17 -0.84
C CYS A 22 7.44 -1.23 -2.20
N PRO A 23 7.95 -0.52 -3.23
CA PRO A 23 7.46 -0.73 -4.58
C PRO A 23 7.78 -2.17 -5.00
N LEU A 24 6.76 -2.89 -5.46
CA LEU A 24 6.87 -4.28 -5.84
C LEU A 24 6.38 -4.46 -7.29
N HIS A 25 7.17 -5.18 -8.07
CA HIS A 25 6.76 -5.65 -9.39
C HIS A 25 6.14 -7.04 -9.23
N SER A 26 4.81 -7.08 -9.09
CA SER A 26 4.07 -8.34 -8.97
C SER A 26 3.82 -8.93 -10.35
N PRO A 27 4.07 -10.24 -10.56
CA PRO A 27 3.61 -10.94 -11.75
C PRO A 27 2.09 -11.15 -11.75
N ASP A 28 1.44 -11.02 -10.59
CA ASP A 28 -0.02 -11.10 -10.46
C ASP A 28 -0.67 -9.75 -10.82
N PRO A 29 -1.47 -9.68 -11.90
CA PRO A 29 -2.17 -8.47 -12.30
C PRO A 29 -3.32 -8.10 -11.36
N ALA A 30 -3.76 -8.99 -10.46
CA ALA A 30 -4.75 -8.66 -9.43
C ALA A 30 -4.11 -7.89 -8.28
N PHE A 31 -2.83 -8.13 -7.99
CA PHE A 31 -2.19 -7.54 -6.82
C PHE A 31 -2.09 -6.01 -6.94
N ARG A 32 -2.69 -5.31 -5.98
CA ARG A 32 -2.58 -3.85 -5.84
C ARG A 32 -1.56 -3.48 -4.78
N GLY A 33 -1.70 -4.04 -3.58
CA GLY A 33 -0.81 -3.74 -2.46
C GLY A 33 -1.06 -4.63 -1.25
N ARG A 34 -0.18 -4.53 -0.25
CA ARG A 34 -0.25 -5.31 0.98
C ARG A 34 0.27 -4.50 2.16
N ILE A 35 -0.41 -4.65 3.28
CA ILE A 35 0.01 -4.22 4.60
C ILE A 35 0.50 -5.45 5.35
N SER A 36 1.69 -5.37 5.94
CA SER A 36 2.21 -6.45 6.79
C SER A 36 2.97 -5.90 7.98
N ARG A 37 2.52 -6.25 9.18
CA ARG A 37 3.25 -5.94 10.42
C ARG A 37 4.45 -6.87 10.60
N ARG A 38 5.62 -6.28 10.82
CA ARG A 38 6.88 -6.97 11.10
C ARG A 38 7.51 -6.36 12.35
N GLY A 39 7.15 -6.90 13.53
CA GLY A 39 7.61 -6.39 14.81
C GLY A 39 7.10 -4.97 15.07
N ASN A 40 8.02 -4.01 15.20
CA ASN A 40 7.73 -2.58 15.37
C ASN A 40 7.66 -1.79 14.05
N ARG A 41 7.56 -2.51 12.94
CA ARG A 41 7.46 -1.92 11.59
C ARG A 41 6.22 -2.39 10.90
N VAL A 42 5.71 -1.56 10.01
CA VAL A 42 4.66 -1.89 9.06
C VAL A 42 5.27 -1.77 7.68
N VAL A 43 5.18 -2.83 6.89
CA VAL A 43 5.62 -2.84 5.50
C VAL A 43 4.39 -2.63 4.62
N LEU A 44 4.47 -1.66 3.73
CA LEU A 44 3.49 -1.36 2.71
C LEU A 44 4.07 -1.71 1.35
N GLU A 45 3.69 -2.86 0.82
CA GLU A 45 4.02 -3.26 -0.54
C GLU A 45 2.96 -2.73 -1.50
N TYR A 46 3.37 -2.14 -2.62
CA TYR A 46 2.43 -1.62 -3.61
C TYR A 46 2.95 -1.86 -5.02
N ARG A 47 2.04 -2.07 -5.96
CA ARG A 47 2.37 -2.27 -7.37
C ARG A 47 2.87 -0.96 -8.00
N ASP A 48 4.07 -1.00 -8.57
CA ASP A 48 4.77 0.19 -9.11
C ASP A 48 4.71 0.32 -10.65
N ARG A 49 4.39 -0.76 -11.39
CA ARG A 49 4.39 -0.74 -12.86
C ARG A 49 3.03 -0.40 -13.46
N LEU A 50 2.87 0.85 -13.89
CA LEU A 50 2.25 1.23 -15.16
C LEU A 50 2.97 2.49 -15.68
N PRO A 51 3.56 2.49 -16.90
CA PRO A 51 4.13 3.69 -17.48
C PRO A 51 2.99 4.67 -17.83
N GLY A 52 2.98 5.80 -17.14
CA GLY A 52 1.95 6.83 -17.26
C GLY A 52 0.89 6.69 -16.18
N PHE A 53 0.71 7.78 -15.45
CA PHE A 53 -0.27 8.00 -14.40
C PHE A 53 0.03 7.45 -13.01
N PHE A 54 -0.34 8.29 -12.05
CA PHE A 54 -0.17 8.30 -10.61
C PHE A 54 -0.82 7.11 -9.86
N TRP A 55 -0.94 5.92 -10.47
CA TRP A 55 -1.71 4.79 -9.92
C TRP A 55 -1.20 4.29 -8.56
N HIS A 56 0.11 4.40 -8.31
CA HIS A 56 0.68 4.08 -7.01
C HIS A 56 0.17 5.01 -5.90
N TYR A 57 -0.24 6.24 -6.23
CA TYR A 57 -0.79 7.18 -5.26
C TYR A 57 -2.15 6.76 -4.71
N ASP A 58 -3.03 6.22 -5.55
CA ASP A 58 -4.35 5.76 -5.13
C ASP A 58 -4.23 4.49 -4.27
N ILE A 59 -3.36 3.55 -4.66
CA ILE A 59 -3.06 2.36 -3.85
C ILE A 59 -2.50 2.76 -2.49
N LEU A 60 -1.51 3.67 -2.45
CA LEU A 60 -0.92 4.15 -1.21
C LEU A 60 -1.94 4.86 -0.31
N ARG A 61 -2.84 5.68 -0.89
CA ARG A 61 -3.93 6.32 -0.15
C ARG A 61 -4.85 5.31 0.51
N GLU A 62 -5.25 4.27 -0.22
CA GLU A 62 -6.10 3.21 0.30
C GLU A 62 -5.41 2.42 1.42
N LEU A 63 -4.15 2.02 1.21
CA LEU A 63 -3.34 1.36 2.24
C LEU A 63 -3.20 2.23 3.51
N PHE A 64 -3.00 3.54 3.35
CA PHE A 64 -2.94 4.48 4.48
C PHE A 64 -4.27 4.56 5.22
N SER A 65 -5.40 4.66 4.52
CA SER A 65 -6.72 4.66 5.16
C SER A 65 -6.98 3.38 5.97
N HIS A 66 -6.55 2.23 5.47
CA HIS A 66 -6.62 0.97 6.21
C HIS A 66 -5.71 0.97 7.45
N LEU A 67 -4.49 1.51 7.34
CA LEU A 67 -3.61 1.66 8.50
C LEU A 67 -4.19 2.58 9.57
N GLU A 68 -4.83 3.68 9.18
CA GLU A 68 -5.51 4.59 10.10
C GLU A 68 -6.68 3.94 10.82
N ALA A 69 -7.38 3.02 10.14
CA ALA A 69 -8.42 2.20 10.74
C ALA A 69 -7.85 1.10 11.68
N GLY A 70 -6.53 0.96 11.78
CA GLY A 70 -5.87 -0.05 12.61
C GLY A 70 -5.64 -1.39 11.91
N CYS A 71 -5.89 -1.49 10.60
CA CYS A 71 -5.61 -2.71 9.83
C CYS A 71 -4.10 -2.85 9.60
N MET A 72 -3.47 -3.79 10.31
CA MET A 72 -2.01 -4.02 10.27
C MET A 72 -1.59 -5.22 9.42
N ASP A 73 -2.56 -5.94 8.87
CA ASP A 73 -2.38 -7.09 7.98
C ASP A 73 -3.56 -7.12 7.00
N LEU A 74 -3.29 -6.86 5.72
CA LEU A 74 -4.31 -6.75 4.67
C LEU A 74 -3.65 -6.92 3.29
N THR A 75 -4.32 -7.58 2.36
CA THR A 75 -3.92 -7.57 0.95
C THR A 75 -5.04 -6.96 0.11
N LEU A 76 -4.68 -6.02 -0.75
CA LEU A 76 -5.55 -5.38 -1.74
C LEU A 76 -5.35 -6.05 -3.09
N THR A 77 -6.46 -6.52 -3.67
CA THR A 77 -6.49 -7.08 -5.03
C THR A 77 -7.56 -6.36 -5.86
N ASP A 78 -7.30 -6.18 -7.14
CA ASP A 78 -8.32 -5.84 -8.13
C ASP A 78 -9.26 -7.06 -8.28
N ASP A 79 -10.56 -6.80 -8.38
CA ASP A 79 -11.52 -7.80 -8.80
C ASP A 79 -11.31 -8.00 -10.31
N ILE A 80 -10.48 -8.98 -10.68
CA ILE A 80 -10.33 -9.32 -12.10
C ILE A 80 -11.62 -10.06 -12.48
N PRO A 81 -12.47 -9.52 -13.37
CA PRO A 81 -13.60 -10.29 -13.86
C PRO A 81 -13.06 -11.56 -14.52
N GLU A 82 -13.55 -12.72 -14.09
CA GLU A 82 -13.21 -14.00 -14.72
C GLU A 82 -13.36 -13.85 -16.25
N PRO A 83 -12.38 -14.32 -17.05
CA PRO A 83 -12.57 -14.36 -18.49
C PRO A 83 -13.79 -15.25 -18.76
N ALA A 84 -14.83 -14.64 -19.36
CA ALA A 84 -16.02 -15.37 -19.76
C ALA A 84 -15.64 -16.57 -20.65
N PRO A 85 -16.28 -17.74 -20.47
CA PRO A 85 -15.95 -18.97 -21.19
C PRO A 85 -16.18 -18.88 -22.70
#